data_AF-A0A9X6AFH5-F1
#
_entry.id   AF-A0A9X6AFH5-F1
#
_cell.length_a   1.000
_cell.length_b   1.000
_cell.length_c   1.000
_cell.angle_alpha   90.00
_cell.angle_beta   90.00
_cell.angle_gamma   90.00
#
_symmetry.space_group_name_H-M   'P 1'
#
loop_
_entity.id
_entity.type
_entity.pdbx_description
1 polymer ?
#
loop_
_entity_poly.entity_id
_entity_poly.type
_entity_poly.pdbx_seq_one_letter_code
_entity_poly.pdbx_strand_id
1 'polypeptide(L)'
;MVIPVWDCTLGTLVACLDTTLRRIGGAPTYVLTDNAKTVTVEHIAGIPVRHPQMVAAGRHYGCQVVSCVPYNPESKGGAEATVRIAKADLVPTDANLLPAYETFAELADACLTWCDAVNSRRHRATGQIPADRLDIERTTLHVLPLDPLALALGEERVVGSDRTISFNAVRYS
;
A
#
# COMPACT_ATOMS: atom_id res chain seq x y z
N MET A 1 -2.53 0.55 8.00
CA MET A 1 -1.06 0.69 7.97
C MET A 1 -0.68 1.88 7.11
N VAL A 2 0.43 2.55 7.40
CA VAL A 2 0.99 3.68 6.64
C VAL A 2 2.40 3.30 6.19
N ILE A 3 2.68 3.46 4.90
CA ILE A 3 4.01 3.27 4.32
C ILE A 3 4.38 4.58 3.64
N PRO A 4 5.43 5.31 4.09
CA PRO A 4 5.92 6.46 3.37
C PRO A 4 6.64 5.99 2.10
N VAL A 5 6.45 6.71 0.99
CA VAL A 5 7.07 6.44 -0.31
C VAL A 5 7.43 7.75 -1.01
N TRP A 6 8.40 7.70 -1.91
CA TRP A 6 8.88 8.87 -2.65
C TRP A 6 8.00 9.26 -3.84
N ASP A 7 7.28 8.30 -4.40
CA ASP A 7 6.45 8.50 -5.58
C ASP A 7 5.16 7.68 -5.50
N CYS A 8 4.26 7.95 -6.44
CA CYS A 8 3.01 7.22 -6.61
C CYS A 8 3.03 6.43 -7.93
N THR A 9 4.17 5.84 -8.30
CA THR A 9 4.23 4.97 -9.49
C THR A 9 3.54 3.64 -9.22
N LEU A 10 3.22 2.91 -10.29
CA LEU A 10 2.56 1.62 -10.17
C LEU A 10 3.46 0.57 -9.51
N GLY A 11 4.76 0.57 -9.77
CA GLY A 11 5.73 -0.31 -9.10
C GLY A 11 5.74 -0.08 -7.58
N THR A 12 5.85 1.19 -7.17
CA THR A 12 5.78 1.58 -5.76
C THR A 12 4.46 1.19 -5.10
N LEU A 13 3.33 1.36 -5.79
CA LEU A 13 2.02 0.93 -5.29
C LEU A 13 1.95 -0.59 -5.06
N VAL A 14 2.49 -1.38 -6.00
CA VAL A 14 2.53 -2.84 -5.88
C VAL A 14 3.50 -3.28 -4.78
N ALA A 15 4.61 -2.57 -4.58
CA ALA A 15 5.53 -2.79 -3.45
C ALA A 15 4.86 -2.50 -2.09
N CYS A 16 4.10 -1.42 -2.00
CA CYS A 16 3.28 -1.12 -0.83
C CYS A 16 2.22 -2.19 -0.57
N LEU A 17 1.58 -2.71 -1.62
CA LEU A 17 0.63 -3.81 -1.51
C LEU A 17 1.32 -5.06 -0.96
N ASP A 18 2.41 -5.52 -1.57
CA ASP A 18 3.19 -6.68 -1.10
C ASP A 18 3.59 -6.54 0.38
N THR A 19 4.17 -5.40 0.73
CA THR A 19 4.58 -5.08 2.11
C THR A 19 3.39 -5.15 3.06
N THR A 20 2.23 -4.65 2.64
CA THR A 20 0.99 -4.70 3.43
C THR A 20 0.52 -6.13 3.64
N LEU A 21 0.42 -6.91 2.59
CA LEU A 21 -0.04 -8.30 2.66
C LEU A 21 0.88 -9.14 3.56
N ARG A 22 2.21 -8.97 3.44
CA ARG A 22 3.17 -9.68 4.29
C ARG A 22 3.04 -9.29 5.76
N ARG A 23 2.85 -8.00 6.06
CA ARG A 23 2.69 -7.53 7.46
C ARG A 23 1.38 -7.99 8.09
N ILE A 24 0.29 -8.03 7.33
CA ILE A 24 -0.98 -8.59 7.83
C ILE A 24 -0.93 -10.12 7.90
N GLY A 25 0.01 -10.77 7.21
CA GLY A 25 0.26 -12.21 7.29
C GLY A 25 -0.54 -13.06 6.30
N GLY A 26 -1.03 -12.47 5.21
CA GLY A 26 -1.84 -13.17 4.21
C GLY A 26 -2.53 -12.23 3.23
N ALA A 27 -3.18 -12.80 2.22
CA ALA A 27 -3.99 -12.05 1.26
C ALA A 27 -5.49 -12.13 1.59
N PRO A 28 -6.22 -11.01 1.68
CA PRO A 28 -7.67 -11.04 1.75
C PRO A 28 -8.26 -11.40 0.37
N THR A 29 -9.53 -11.80 0.33
CA THR A 29 -10.21 -12.07 -0.93
C THR A 29 -10.32 -10.83 -1.82
N TYR A 30 -10.46 -9.65 -1.22
CA TYR A 30 -10.60 -8.38 -1.94
C TYR A 30 -9.67 -7.31 -1.37
N VAL A 31 -9.04 -6.56 -2.26
CA VAL A 31 -8.29 -5.34 -1.92
C VAL A 31 -9.02 -4.17 -2.53
N LEU A 32 -9.48 -3.24 -1.68
CA LEU A 32 -10.16 -2.02 -2.14
C LEU A 32 -9.15 -0.94 -2.46
N THR A 33 -9.25 -0.36 -3.65
CA THR A 33 -8.42 0.77 -4.09
C THR A 33 -9.31 1.96 -4.46
N ASP A 34 -8.76 3.16 -4.35
CA ASP A 34 -9.37 4.32 -4.97
C ASP A 34 -9.23 4.25 -6.50
N ASN A 35 -10.01 5.06 -7.22
CA ASN A 35 -9.95 5.18 -8.68
C ASN A 35 -8.75 6.03 -9.14
N ALA A 36 -7.60 5.90 -8.49
CA ALA A 36 -6.39 6.54 -8.97
C ALA A 36 -6.06 6.02 -10.38
N LYS A 37 -5.53 6.89 -11.25
CA LYS A 37 -5.15 6.56 -12.64
C LYS A 37 -4.13 5.41 -12.73
N THR A 38 -3.42 5.13 -11.64
CA THR A 38 -2.49 4.01 -11.50
C THR A 38 -3.19 2.66 -11.39
N VAL A 39 -4.45 2.63 -10.95
CA VAL A 39 -5.24 1.40 -10.76
C VAL A 39 -6.26 1.21 -11.88
N THR A 40 -6.82 2.30 -12.41
CA THR A 40 -7.81 2.27 -13.49
C THR A 40 -7.28 3.01 -14.72
N VAL A 41 -7.23 2.33 -15.86
CA VAL A 41 -6.68 2.87 -17.12
C VAL A 41 -7.75 3.63 -17.90
N GLU A 42 -8.98 3.11 -17.93
CA GLU A 42 -10.09 3.71 -18.67
C GLU A 42 -11.45 3.26 -18.10
N HIS A 43 -12.54 3.78 -18.65
CA HIS A 43 -13.90 3.29 -18.37
C HIS A 43 -14.55 2.88 -19.69
N ILE A 44 -15.08 1.66 -19.75
CA ILE A 44 -15.86 1.16 -20.89
C ILE A 44 -17.29 0.93 -20.40
N ALA A 45 -18.27 1.62 -21.01
CA ALA A 45 -19.68 1.54 -20.63
C ALA A 45 -19.94 1.80 -19.11
N GLY A 46 -19.16 2.70 -18.50
CA GLY A 46 -19.27 3.02 -17.07
C GLY A 46 -18.57 2.02 -16.12
N ILE A 47 -17.93 0.97 -16.66
CA ILE A 47 -17.19 -0.03 -15.89
C ILE A 47 -15.69 0.34 -15.89
N PRO A 48 -15.03 0.46 -14.72
CA PRO A 48 -13.61 0.77 -14.65
C PRO A 48 -12.77 -0.40 -15.16
N VAL A 49 -11.93 -0.14 -16.17
CA VAL A 49 -10.94 -1.09 -16.70
C VAL A 49 -9.66 -0.97 -15.88
N ARG A 50 -9.33 -2.05 -15.18
CA ARG A 50 -8.16 -2.10 -14.30
C ARG A 50 -6.87 -2.15 -15.09
N HIS A 51 -5.83 -1.53 -14.54
CA HIS A 51 -4.49 -1.61 -15.11
C HIS A 51 -4.04 -3.09 -15.18
N PRO A 52 -3.55 -3.59 -16.34
CA PRO A 52 -3.20 -5.00 -16.51
C PRO A 52 -2.21 -5.51 -15.46
N GLN A 53 -1.23 -4.68 -15.09
CA GLN A 53 -0.27 -5.00 -14.03
C GLN A 53 -0.91 -5.09 -12.63
N MET A 54 -1.98 -4.34 -12.35
CA MET A 54 -2.73 -4.46 -11.09
C MET A 54 -3.59 -5.73 -11.08
N VAL A 55 -4.12 -6.14 -12.24
CA VAL A 55 -4.76 -7.46 -12.40
C VAL A 55 -3.73 -8.58 -12.19
N ALA A 56 -2.52 -8.43 -12.71
CA ALA A 56 -1.43 -9.38 -12.49
C ALA A 56 -1.04 -9.45 -11.00
N ALA A 57 -0.95 -8.32 -10.30
CA ALA A 57 -0.72 -8.27 -8.86
C ALA A 57 -1.81 -9.01 -8.08
N GLY A 58 -3.09 -8.76 -8.40
CA GLY A 58 -4.20 -9.48 -7.78
C GLY A 58 -4.12 -10.99 -7.98
N ARG A 59 -3.82 -11.45 -9.20
CA ARG A 59 -3.61 -12.88 -9.49
C ARG A 59 -2.43 -13.47 -8.74
N HIS A 60 -1.31 -12.75 -8.67
CA HIS A 60 -0.08 -13.19 -8.01
C HIS A 60 -0.31 -13.43 -6.51
N TYR A 61 -0.98 -12.48 -5.83
CA TYR A 61 -1.24 -12.57 -4.40
C TYR A 61 -2.54 -13.30 -4.04
N GLY A 62 -3.35 -13.73 -5.02
CA GLY A 62 -4.61 -14.42 -4.76
C GLY A 62 -5.73 -13.50 -4.23
N CYS A 63 -5.73 -12.23 -4.61
CA CYS A 63 -6.73 -11.25 -4.19
C CYS A 63 -7.37 -10.53 -5.40
N GLN A 64 -8.65 -10.18 -5.29
CA GLN A 64 -9.32 -9.37 -6.30
C GLN A 64 -9.16 -7.87 -5.96
N VAL A 65 -8.44 -7.13 -6.80
CA VAL A 65 -8.28 -5.68 -6.62
C VAL A 65 -9.51 -4.93 -7.08
N VAL A 66 -10.39 -4.50 -6.19
CA VAL A 66 -11.67 -3.85 -6.52
C VAL A 66 -11.57 -2.34 -6.34
N SER A 67 -12.07 -1.58 -7.30
CA SER A 67 -12.21 -0.13 -7.14
C SER A 67 -13.43 0.22 -6.30
N CYS A 68 -13.30 1.20 -5.41
CA CYS A 68 -14.43 1.79 -4.72
C CYS A 68 -15.44 2.36 -5.73
N VAL A 69 -16.72 2.02 -5.58
CA VAL A 69 -17.80 2.60 -6.38
C VAL A 69 -17.90 4.10 -6.05
N PRO A 70 -18.05 4.98 -7.06
CA PRO A 70 -18.32 6.40 -6.82
C PRO A 70 -19.52 6.55 -5.87
N TYR A 71 -19.40 7.43 -4.87
CA TYR A 71 -20.46 7.70 -3.87
C TYR A 71 -20.82 6.53 -2.94
N ASN A 72 -19.86 5.66 -2.59
CA ASN A 72 -19.99 4.81 -1.40
C ASN A 72 -19.27 5.47 -0.18
N PRO A 73 -19.96 6.37 0.56
CA PRO A 73 -19.36 7.14 1.65
C PRO A 73 -18.92 6.26 2.82
N GLU A 74 -19.50 5.07 3.01
CA GLU A 74 -19.15 4.21 4.15
C GLU A 74 -17.75 3.63 3.99
N SER A 75 -17.46 2.99 2.86
CA SER A 75 -16.15 2.39 2.59
C SER A 75 -15.08 3.46 2.35
N LYS A 76 -15.43 4.55 1.68
CA LYS A 76 -14.50 5.64 1.38
C LYS A 76 -14.20 6.52 2.60
N GLY A 77 -15.22 6.81 3.42
CA GLY A 77 -15.10 7.69 4.58
C GLY A 77 -14.20 7.12 5.68
N GLY A 78 -14.19 5.80 5.87
CA GLY A 78 -13.26 5.13 6.79
C GLY A 78 -11.80 5.33 6.37
N ALA A 79 -11.49 5.03 5.10
CA ALA A 79 -10.13 5.20 4.56
C ALA A 79 -9.67 6.67 4.58
N GLU A 80 -10.53 7.61 4.19
CA GLU A 80 -10.24 9.05 4.22
C GLU A 80 -10.00 9.56 5.65
N ALA A 81 -10.78 9.07 6.63
CA ALA A 81 -10.58 9.41 8.02
C ALA A 81 -9.22 8.91 8.54
N THR A 82 -8.82 7.68 8.22
CA THR A 82 -7.51 7.14 8.62
C THR A 82 -6.37 7.93 7.99
N VAL A 83 -6.46 8.28 6.69
CA VAL A 83 -5.44 9.11 6.01
C VAL A 83 -5.34 10.49 6.65
N ARG A 84 -6.47 11.11 7.00
CA ARG A 84 -6.48 12.42 7.66
C ARG A 84 -5.78 12.38 9.03
N ILE A 85 -6.06 11.37 9.84
CA ILE A 85 -5.43 11.23 11.17
C ILE A 85 -3.93 10.96 11.00
N ALA A 86 -3.56 10.03 10.11
CA ALA A 86 -2.15 9.74 9.83
C ALA A 86 -1.39 11.00 9.42
N LYS A 87 -1.95 11.82 8.52
CA LYS A 87 -1.33 13.10 8.13
C LYS A 87 -1.22 14.08 9.28
N ALA A 88 -2.26 14.22 10.10
CA ALA A 88 -2.25 15.12 11.26
C ALA A 88 -1.21 14.72 12.30
N ASP A 89 -0.91 13.43 12.44
CA ASP A 89 -0.01 12.90 13.47
C ASP A 89 1.41 12.61 12.97
N LEU A 90 1.64 12.46 11.67
CA LEU A 90 2.95 12.07 11.11
C LEU A 90 3.60 13.16 10.25
N VAL A 91 2.86 14.17 9.79
CA VAL A 91 3.44 15.26 8.99
C VAL A 91 3.81 16.39 9.94
N PRO A 92 5.08 16.82 10.03
CA PRO A 92 5.48 17.96 10.84
C PRO A 92 4.70 19.22 10.44
N THR A 93 3.98 19.80 11.39
CA THR A 93 3.21 21.04 11.21
C THR A 93 3.27 21.88 12.47
N ASP A 94 3.00 23.19 12.36
CA ASP A 94 2.90 24.07 13.52
C ASP A 94 1.79 23.65 14.51
N ALA A 95 0.81 22.87 14.03
CA ALA A 95 -0.31 22.41 14.86
C ALA A 95 0.06 21.24 15.77
N ASN A 96 0.91 20.31 15.30
CA ASN A 96 1.32 19.13 16.08
C ASN A 96 2.72 19.27 16.71
N LEU A 97 3.45 20.33 16.35
CA LEU A 97 4.77 20.67 16.90
C LEU A 97 5.80 19.54 16.76
N LEU A 98 5.61 18.65 15.78
CA LEU A 98 6.58 17.60 15.51
C LEU A 98 7.85 18.20 14.91
N PRO A 99 9.03 17.73 15.34
CA PRO A 99 10.27 18.09 14.66
C PRO A 99 10.28 17.54 13.24
N ALA A 100 11.04 18.19 12.36
CA ALA A 100 11.32 17.63 11.05
C ALA A 100 12.11 16.33 11.20
N TYR A 101 11.85 15.37 10.31
CA TYR A 101 12.66 14.16 10.18
C TYR A 101 13.97 14.50 9.47
N GLU A 102 15.10 14.06 10.01
CA GLU A 102 16.41 14.25 9.38
C GLU A 102 16.64 13.25 8.25
N THR A 103 16.05 12.05 8.37
CA THR A 103 16.15 10.97 7.39
C THR A 103 14.79 10.38 7.04
N PHE A 104 14.70 9.78 5.85
CA PHE A 104 13.51 9.03 5.46
C PHE A 104 13.28 7.78 6.33
N ALA A 105 14.36 7.21 6.88
CA ALA A 105 14.28 6.09 7.81
C ALA A 105 13.53 6.47 9.08
N GLU A 106 13.79 7.65 9.65
CA GLU A 106 13.04 8.15 10.81
C GLU A 106 11.54 8.30 10.52
N LEU A 107 11.18 8.81 9.33
CA LEU A 107 9.78 8.88 8.91
C LEU A 107 9.15 7.48 8.80
N ALA A 108 9.87 6.51 8.24
CA ALA A 108 9.41 5.13 8.13
C ALA A 108 9.20 4.48 9.51
N ASP A 109 10.11 4.70 10.45
CA ASP A 109 10.02 4.20 11.83
C ASP A 109 8.89 4.89 12.61
N ALA A 110 8.69 6.20 12.39
CA ALA A 110 7.56 6.93 12.96
C ALA A 110 6.22 6.38 12.44
N CYS A 111 6.13 6.10 11.13
CA CYS A 111 4.94 5.49 10.53
C CYS A 111 4.64 4.11 11.10
N LEU A 112 5.66 3.27 11.33
CA LEU A 112 5.55 1.97 11.99
C LEU A 112 5.03 2.12 13.43
N THR A 113 5.70 2.95 14.22
CA THR A 113 5.34 3.21 15.62
C THR A 113 3.92 3.74 15.74
N TRP A 114 3.53 4.65 14.86
CA TRP A 114 2.17 5.19 14.81
C TRP A 114 1.15 4.11 14.46
N CYS A 115 1.46 3.23 13.49
CA CYS A 115 0.57 2.12 13.15
C CYS A 115 0.36 1.18 14.35
N ASP A 116 1.42 0.83 15.08
CA ASP A 116 1.31 -0.03 16.26
C ASP A 116 0.50 0.65 17.36
N ALA A 117 0.72 1.95 17.60
CA ALA A 117 -0.02 2.72 18.57
C ALA A 117 -1.52 2.85 18.24
N VAL A 118 -1.88 2.99 16.96
CA VAL A 118 -3.29 3.07 16.53
C VAL A 118 -3.96 1.70 16.55
N ASN A 119 -3.27 0.65 16.09
CA ASN A 119 -3.83 -0.70 15.98
C ASN A 119 -3.91 -1.44 17.34
N SER A 120 -3.23 -0.96 18.38
CA SER A 120 -3.31 -1.48 19.75
C SER A 120 -4.44 -0.86 20.59
N ARG A 121 -5.12 0.18 20.08
CA ARG A 121 -6.22 0.85 20.78
C ARG A 121 -7.57 0.26 20.40
N ARG A 122 -8.52 0.28 21.34
CA ARG A 122 -9.89 -0.15 21.07
C ARG A 122 -10.54 0.77 20.03
N HIS A 123 -10.89 0.20 18.88
CA HIS A 123 -11.47 0.96 17.79
C HIS A 123 -12.94 1.34 18.09
N ARG A 124 -13.31 2.60 17.82
CA ARG A 124 -14.62 3.16 18.23
C ARG A 124 -15.80 2.44 17.55
N ALA A 125 -15.67 2.07 16.27
CA ALA A 125 -16.78 1.49 15.52
C ALA A 125 -16.99 0.00 15.84
N THR A 126 -15.91 -0.75 16.05
CA THR A 126 -15.97 -2.22 16.27
C THR A 126 -15.96 -2.60 17.74
N GLY A 127 -15.53 -1.68 18.62
CA GLY A 127 -15.33 -1.98 20.04
C GLY A 127 -14.25 -3.03 20.29
N GLN A 128 -13.33 -3.24 19.35
CA GLN A 128 -12.29 -4.26 19.46
C GLN A 128 -10.94 -3.64 19.12
N ILE A 129 -9.86 -4.23 19.63
CA ILE A 129 -8.51 -3.85 19.27
C ILE A 129 -8.21 -4.42 17.88
N PRO A 130 -7.82 -3.60 16.88
CA PRO A 130 -7.53 -4.09 15.53
C PRO A 130 -6.46 -5.18 15.47
N ALA A 131 -5.41 -5.10 16.30
CA ALA A 131 -4.37 -6.13 16.37
C ALA A 131 -4.94 -7.50 16.78
N ASP A 132 -5.72 -7.57 17.86
CA ASP A 132 -6.36 -8.81 18.33
C ASP A 132 -7.33 -9.38 17.28
N ARG A 133 -8.01 -8.49 16.55
CA ARG A 133 -8.92 -8.89 15.47
C ARG A 133 -8.20 -9.45 14.27
N LEU A 134 -7.07 -8.85 13.92
CA LEU A 134 -6.22 -9.34 12.84
C LEU A 134 -5.68 -10.74 13.14
N ASP A 135 -5.36 -11.06 14.39
CA ASP A 135 -4.91 -12.41 14.77
C ASP A 135 -5.95 -13.49 14.48
N ILE A 136 -7.24 -13.17 14.66
CA ILE A 136 -8.35 -14.06 14.29
C ILE A 136 -8.48 -14.13 12.77
N GLU A 137 -8.49 -12.97 12.10
CA GLU A 137 -8.72 -12.85 10.65
C GLU A 137 -7.60 -13.52 9.83
N ARG A 138 -6.36 -13.53 10.33
CA ARG A 138 -5.20 -14.23 9.74
C ARG A 138 -5.48 -15.69 9.42
N THR A 139 -6.30 -16.37 10.23
CA THR A 139 -6.67 -17.78 10.01
C THR A 139 -7.51 -18.00 8.75
N THR A 140 -8.09 -16.93 8.19
CA THR A 140 -8.96 -16.95 7.01
C THR A 140 -8.30 -16.34 5.77
N LEU A 141 -7.10 -15.77 5.90
CA LEU A 141 -6.38 -15.17 4.80
C LEU A 141 -5.80 -16.23 3.87
N HIS A 142 -5.70 -15.90 2.59
CA HIS A 142 -5.01 -16.72 1.61
C HIS A 142 -3.50 -16.68 1.85
N VAL A 143 -2.83 -17.82 1.63
CA VAL A 143 -1.37 -17.92 1.71
C VAL A 143 -0.73 -17.09 0.61
N LEU A 144 0.32 -16.34 0.96
CA LEU A 144 1.06 -15.53 -0.01
C LEU A 144 2.10 -16.37 -0.77
N PRO A 145 2.37 -16.04 -2.04
CA PRO A 145 3.56 -16.54 -2.72
C PRO A 145 4.82 -16.11 -1.94
N LEU A 146 5.85 -16.96 -1.98
CA LEU A 146 7.13 -16.66 -1.33
C LEU A 146 7.74 -15.38 -1.92
N ASP A 147 7.86 -15.35 -3.24
CA ASP A 147 8.47 -14.23 -3.96
C ASP A 147 7.44 -13.12 -4.26
N PRO A 148 7.85 -11.85 -4.15
CA PRO A 148 7.01 -10.74 -4.58
C PRO A 148 6.87 -10.74 -6.11
N LEU A 149 5.80 -10.12 -6.61
CA LEU A 149 5.68 -9.85 -8.05
C LEU A 149 6.87 -8.98 -8.48
N ALA A 150 7.53 -9.30 -9.60
CA ALA A 150 8.72 -8.56 -10.07
C ALA A 150 8.52 -7.04 -10.12
N LEU A 151 7.33 -6.58 -10.46
CA LEU A 151 6.95 -5.16 -10.46
C LEU A 151 7.11 -4.47 -9.09
N ALA A 152 6.97 -5.21 -7.98
CA ALA A 152 7.22 -4.72 -6.63
C ALA A 152 8.70 -4.48 -6.33
N LEU A 153 9.61 -5.08 -7.11
CA LEU A 153 11.05 -5.01 -6.91
C LEU A 153 11.69 -3.83 -7.65
N GLY A 154 10.97 -3.20 -8.58
CA GLY A 154 11.45 -2.06 -9.35
C GLY A 154 11.28 -2.28 -10.86
N GLU A 155 12.22 -1.75 -11.62
CA GLU A 155 12.17 -1.79 -13.08
C GLU A 155 13.18 -2.79 -13.66
N GLU A 156 12.72 -3.58 -14.64
CA GLU A 156 13.61 -4.46 -15.39
C GLU A 156 14.53 -3.64 -16.31
N ARG A 157 15.78 -4.10 -16.44
CA ARG A 157 16.81 -3.51 -17.30
C ARG A 157 17.59 -4.62 -17.99
N VAL A 158 17.97 -4.36 -19.24
CA VAL A 158 18.84 -5.27 -19.99
C VAL A 158 20.28 -5.04 -19.56
N VAL A 159 20.97 -6.12 -19.21
CA VAL A 159 22.41 -6.11 -18.94
C VAL A 159 23.15 -6.08 -20.27
N GLY A 160 23.99 -5.06 -20.46
CA GLY A 160 24.86 -4.92 -21.62
C GLY A 160 25.92 -6.02 -21.67
N SER A 161 26.55 -6.19 -22.83
CA SER A 161 27.66 -7.14 -22.99
C SER A 161 28.86 -6.85 -22.08
N ASP A 162 28.97 -5.61 -21.60
CA ASP A 162 29.96 -5.15 -20.63
C ASP A 162 29.58 -5.46 -19.17
N ARG A 163 28.51 -6.23 -18.94
CA ARG A 163 27.96 -6.57 -17.62
C ARG A 163 27.48 -5.35 -16.82
N THR A 164 27.11 -4.28 -17.51
CA THR A 164 26.53 -3.09 -16.86
C THR A 164 25.05 -2.92 -17.21
N ILE A 165 24.31 -2.20 -16.37
CA ILE A 165 22.96 -1.69 -16.70
C ILE A 165 22.99 -0.17 -16.80
N SER A 166 22.04 0.41 -17.56
CA SER A 166 21.81 1.85 -17.59
C SER A 166 20.51 2.20 -16.87
N PHE A 167 20.57 3.15 -15.95
CA PHE A 167 19.42 3.68 -15.22
C PHE A 167 19.55 5.20 -15.09
N ASN A 168 18.52 5.95 -15.53
CA ASN A 168 18.51 7.41 -15.56
C ASN A 168 19.80 8.03 -16.18
N ALA A 169 20.25 7.45 -17.29
CA ALA A 169 21.47 7.81 -18.01
C ALA A 169 22.79 7.60 -17.24
N VAL A 170 22.76 6.89 -16.11
CA VAL A 170 23.94 6.48 -15.32
C VAL A 170 24.16 4.97 -15.50
N ARG A 171 25.42 4.53 -15.59
CA ARG A 171 25.78 3.10 -15.68
C ARG A 171 26.13 2.52 -14.31
N TYR A 172 25.68 1.31 -14.06
CA TYR A 172 25.93 0.52 -12.85
C TYR A 172 26.50 -0.85 -13.24
N SER A 173 27.44 -1.38 -12.46
CA SER A 173 28.08 -2.69 -12.65
C SER A 173 27.78 -3.63 -11.49
#